data_AF-A0A3N5PJW3-F1
#
_entry.id   AF-A0A3N5PJW3-F1
#
_cell.length_a   1.000
_cell.length_b   1.000
_cell.length_c   1.000
_cell.angle_alpha   90.00
_cell.angle_beta   90.00
_cell.angle_gamma   90.00
#
_symmetry.space_group_name_H-M   'P 1'
#
loop_
_entity.id
_entity.type
_entity.pdbx_description
1 polymer ?
#
loop_
_entity_poly.entity_id
_entity_poly.type
_entity_poly.pdbx_seq_one_letter_code
_entity_poly.pdbx_strand_id
1 'polypeptide(L)'
;MQLLRGGLPGARLALLAPLASSSPEPTEAPLSAGLAADLPQVHEFLDYPTGQDAGALLALVSEVRRRQFDAALIFTRAGASPYLAAYVCYLAGVPLRLGQSCEFGGAVLSHRFPPQSGSSPARMQFLALAGRALGELEPAGPEDTG
;
A
#
# COMPACT_ATOMS: atom_id res chain seq x y z
N MET A 1 9.15 -3.31 -6.79
CA MET A 1 9.80 -2.24 -6.00
C MET A 1 10.82 -1.45 -6.81
N GLN A 2 11.67 -2.07 -7.64
CA GLN A 2 12.52 -1.35 -8.61
C GLN A 2 11.74 -0.40 -9.55
N LEU A 3 10.54 -0.78 -10.00
CA LEU A 3 9.67 0.09 -10.80
C LEU A 3 9.16 1.32 -10.03
N LEU A 4 8.86 1.19 -8.73
CA LEU A 4 8.45 2.34 -7.91
C LEU A 4 9.63 3.29 -7.66
N ARG A 5 10.84 2.75 -7.47
CA ARG A 5 12.08 3.57 -7.38
C ARG A 5 12.33 4.39 -8.65
N GLY A 6 12.15 3.78 -9.82
CA GLY A 6 12.35 4.48 -11.10
C GLY A 6 11.33 5.59 -11.36
N GLY A 7 10.13 5.47 -10.79
CA GLY A 7 9.07 6.47 -10.91
C GLY A 7 9.02 7.51 -9.79
N LEU A 8 9.58 7.22 -8.61
CA LEU A 8 9.53 8.09 -7.42
C LEU A 8 10.82 8.00 -6.60
N PRO A 9 11.94 8.55 -7.09
CA PRO A 9 13.26 8.40 -6.45
C PRO A 9 13.37 9.06 -5.07
N GLY A 10 12.48 10.01 -4.73
CA GLY A 10 12.44 10.70 -3.43
C GLY A 10 11.38 10.18 -2.43
N ALA A 11 10.59 9.16 -2.79
CA ALA A 11 9.49 8.72 -1.95
C ALA A 11 9.97 7.98 -0.70
N ARG A 12 9.45 8.38 0.47
CA ARG A 12 9.62 7.63 1.72
C ARG A 12 8.61 6.49 1.77
N LEU A 13 9.11 5.26 1.69
CA LEU A 13 8.26 4.07 1.68
C LEU A 13 8.08 3.51 3.10
N ALA A 14 6.83 3.24 3.45
CA ALA A 14 6.46 2.39 4.59
C ALA A 14 5.72 1.15 4.09
N LEU A 15 5.89 0.03 4.78
CA LEU A 15 5.18 -1.21 4.49
C LEU A 15 4.24 -1.55 5.63
N LEU A 16 2.95 -1.67 5.30
CA LEU A 16 1.93 -2.22 6.19
C LEU A 16 1.74 -3.70 5.82
N ALA A 17 2.12 -4.60 6.73
CA ALA A 17 2.02 -6.04 6.50
C ALA A 17 1.59 -6.76 7.79
N PRO A 18 0.92 -7.91 7.70
CA PRO A 18 0.76 -8.79 8.85
C PRO A 18 2.14 -9.17 9.35
N LEU A 19 2.53 -8.67 10.53
CA LEU A 19 3.65 -9.29 11.24
C LEU A 19 3.17 -10.66 11.69
N ALA A 20 4.00 -11.68 11.46
CA ALA A 20 3.72 -13.03 11.94
C ALA A 20 3.39 -12.93 13.44
N SER A 21 2.12 -13.14 13.78
CA SER A 21 1.72 -13.31 15.17
C SER A 21 2.54 -14.47 15.71
N SER A 22 3.12 -14.30 16.90
CA SER A 22 3.82 -15.35 17.64
C SER A 22 2.97 -16.61 17.74
N SER A 23 3.12 -17.53 16.78
CA SER A 23 2.68 -18.91 16.91
C SER A 23 3.87 -19.70 17.48
N PRO A 24 3.65 -20.64 18.40
CA PRO A 24 4.73 -21.48 18.96
C PRO A 24 5.27 -22.53 17.97
N GLU A 25 4.81 -22.55 16.73
CA GLU A 25 5.32 -23.43 15.67
C GLU A 25 6.74 -23.02 15.23
N PRO A 26 7.67 -23.96 15.03
CA PRO A 26 9.06 -23.64 14.74
C PRO A 26 9.25 -23.18 13.28
N THR A 27 9.99 -22.09 13.12
CA THR A 27 10.80 -21.75 11.93
C THR A 27 10.03 -21.21 10.71
N GLU A 28 9.78 -19.90 10.70
CA GLU A 28 10.30 -18.99 9.65
C GLU A 28 10.62 -17.66 10.34
N ALA A 29 11.66 -16.95 9.90
CA ALA A 29 11.92 -15.59 10.41
C ALA A 29 10.63 -14.76 10.24
N PRO A 30 10.27 -13.88 11.20
CA PRO A 30 9.06 -13.07 11.07
C PRO A 30 9.09 -12.39 9.70
N LEU A 31 7.96 -12.43 8.98
CA LEU A 31 7.86 -11.98 7.59
C LEU A 31 8.52 -10.59 7.38
N SER A 32 8.48 -9.73 8.41
CA SER A 32 9.19 -8.45 8.46
C SER A 32 10.71 -8.49 8.40
N ALA A 33 11.37 -9.45 9.06
CA ALA A 33 12.82 -9.56 9.04
C ALA A 33 13.34 -10.00 7.66
N GLY A 34 12.64 -10.94 7.02
CA GLY A 34 12.91 -11.33 5.63
C GLY A 34 12.61 -10.19 4.65
N LEU A 35 11.44 -9.56 4.77
CA LEU A 35 11.08 -8.43 3.91
C LEU A 35 11.98 -7.21 4.11
N ALA A 36 12.48 -6.94 5.32
CA ALA A 36 13.41 -5.83 5.56
C ALA A 36 14.74 -6.03 4.84
N ALA A 37 15.26 -7.26 4.82
CA ALA A 37 16.45 -7.60 4.05
C ALA A 37 16.22 -7.47 2.53
N ASP A 38 15.05 -7.89 2.05
CA ASP A 38 14.69 -7.83 0.62
C ASP A 38 14.25 -6.43 0.16
N LEU A 39 13.89 -5.55 1.09
CA LEU A 39 13.36 -4.22 0.83
C LEU A 39 14.12 -3.13 1.60
N PRO A 40 15.43 -2.92 1.35
CA PRO A 40 16.20 -1.87 2.05
C PRO A 40 15.73 -0.43 1.74
N GLN A 41 14.69 -0.29 0.91
CA GLN A 41 14.02 0.99 0.62
C GLN A 41 12.88 1.31 1.56
N VAL A 42 12.35 0.30 2.25
CA VAL A 42 11.26 0.51 3.20
C VAL A 42 11.90 1.04 4.47
N HIS A 43 11.56 2.28 4.81
CA HIS A 43 12.11 2.96 5.98
C HIS A 43 11.32 2.65 7.25
N GLU A 44 10.10 2.15 7.10
CA GLU A 44 9.20 1.91 8.21
C GLU A 44 8.29 0.71 7.94
N PHE A 45 8.09 -0.11 8.97
CA PHE A 45 7.17 -1.23 8.95
C PHE A 45 6.06 -0.96 9.97
N LEU A 46 4.81 -1.12 9.54
CA LEU A 46 3.63 -1.02 10.38
C LEU A 46 2.92 -2.37 10.44
N ASP A 47 2.37 -2.66 11.61
CA ASP A 47 1.68 -3.92 11.86
C ASP A 47 0.25 -3.83 11.33
N TYR A 48 -0.06 -4.71 10.39
CA TYR A 48 -1.43 -4.92 9.96
C TYR A 48 -2.09 -5.99 10.85
N PRO A 49 -3.13 -5.66 11.63
CA PRO A 49 -3.73 -6.61 12.55
C PRO A 49 -4.33 -7.80 11.79
N THR A 50 -3.97 -9.01 12.21
CA THR A 50 -4.53 -10.26 11.69
C THR A 50 -5.85 -10.56 12.41
N GLY A 51 -6.95 -9.98 11.94
CA GLY A 51 -8.28 -10.22 12.50
C GLY A 51 -9.23 -9.04 12.32
N GLN A 52 -10.43 -9.17 12.87
CA GLN A 52 -11.44 -8.09 12.89
C GLN A 52 -11.51 -7.40 14.27
N ASP A 53 -10.36 -7.24 14.94
CA ASP A 53 -10.29 -6.46 16.16
C ASP A 53 -10.43 -4.96 15.81
N ALA A 54 -11.57 -4.39 16.20
CA ALA A 54 -11.88 -2.99 15.93
C ALA A 54 -10.91 -2.02 16.66
N GLY A 55 -10.47 -2.36 17.87
CA GLY A 55 -9.53 -1.53 18.63
C GLY A 55 -8.17 -1.47 17.96
N ALA A 56 -7.65 -2.62 17.51
CA ALA A 56 -6.40 -2.69 16.77
C ALA A 56 -6.47 -1.93 15.43
N LEU A 57 -7.59 -2.03 14.71
CA LEU A 57 -7.80 -1.28 13.47
C LEU A 57 -7.86 0.24 13.71
N LEU A 58 -8.53 0.70 14.77
CA LEU A 58 -8.60 2.12 15.13
C LEU A 58 -7.24 2.68 15.58
N ALA A 59 -6.45 1.87 16.30
CA ALA A 59 -5.07 2.22 16.63
C ALA A 59 -4.23 2.37 15.35
N LEU A 60 -4.37 1.45 14.41
CA LEU A 60 -3.70 1.54 13.10
C LEU A 60 -4.13 2.78 12.32
N VAL A 61 -5.42 3.14 12.30
CA VAL A 61 -5.90 4.39 11.67
C VAL A 61 -5.19 5.60 12.26
N SER A 62 -5.03 5.64 13.58
CA SER A 62 -4.37 6.75 14.28
C SER A 62 -2.89 6.84 13.92
N GLU A 63 -2.22 5.69 13.85
CA GLU A 63 -0.82 5.61 13.43
C GLU A 63 -0.62 6.03 11.97
N VAL A 64 -1.46 5.57 11.04
CA VAL A 64 -1.39 5.97 9.63
C VAL A 64 -1.65 7.48 9.49
N ARG A 65 -2.62 8.03 10.23
CA ARG A 65 -2.95 9.46 10.21
C ARG A 65 -1.77 10.32 10.66
N ARG A 66 -1.10 9.93 11.75
CA ARG A 66 0.05 10.66 12.30
C ARG A 66 1.21 10.79 11.32
N ARG A 67 1.35 9.85 10.38
CA ARG A 67 2.43 9.82 9.38
C ARG A 67 2.14 10.62 8.12
N GLN A 68 0.88 11.01 7.90
CA GLN A 68 0.45 11.85 6.78
C GLN A 68 0.91 11.29 5.42
N PHE A 69 0.66 10.02 5.16
CA PHE A 69 0.99 9.43 3.87
C PHE A 69 0.21 10.09 2.74
N ASP A 70 0.89 10.42 1.64
CA ASP A 70 0.28 10.96 0.43
C ASP A 70 -0.43 9.88 -0.40
N ALA A 71 0.06 8.64 -0.31
CA ALA A 71 -0.50 7.52 -1.05
C ALA A 71 -0.38 6.18 -0.33
N ALA A 72 -1.32 5.28 -0.64
CA ALA A 72 -1.31 3.88 -0.26
C ALA A 72 -1.48 2.99 -1.50
N LEU A 73 -0.52 2.10 -1.71
CA LEU A 73 -0.59 1.03 -2.72
C LEU A 73 -0.98 -0.28 -2.04
N ILE A 74 -2.18 -0.77 -2.34
CA ILE A 74 -2.76 -1.90 -1.63
C ILE A 74 -2.65 -3.15 -2.50
N PHE A 75 -1.80 -4.06 -2.05
CA PHE A 75 -1.62 -5.38 -2.65
C PHE A 75 -2.30 -6.42 -1.77
N THR A 76 -3.15 -7.24 -2.36
CA THR A 76 -3.73 -8.41 -1.70
C THR A 76 -3.36 -9.68 -2.45
N ARG A 77 -3.41 -10.81 -1.75
CA ARG A 77 -3.42 -12.12 -2.39
C ARG A 77 -4.67 -12.27 -3.26
N ALA A 78 -4.62 -13.14 -4.26
CA ALA A 78 -5.78 -13.44 -5.08
C ALA A 78 -6.99 -13.85 -4.22
N GLY A 79 -8.16 -13.28 -4.53
CA GLY A 79 -9.40 -13.51 -3.80
C GLY A 79 -9.54 -12.79 -2.45
N ALA A 80 -8.50 -12.10 -1.96
CA ALA A 80 -8.63 -11.27 -0.76
C ALA A 80 -9.04 -9.84 -1.12
N SER A 81 -10.02 -9.31 -0.39
CA SER A 81 -10.51 -7.96 -0.58
C SER A 81 -9.50 -6.91 -0.10
N PRO A 82 -9.18 -5.88 -0.91
CA PRO A 82 -8.30 -4.78 -0.49
C PRO A 82 -9.00 -3.77 0.42
N TYR A 83 -10.34 -3.84 0.55
CA TYR A 83 -11.13 -2.74 1.08
C TYR A 83 -10.94 -2.51 2.57
N LEU A 84 -10.59 -3.53 3.37
CA LEU A 84 -10.31 -3.31 4.79
C LEU A 84 -9.08 -2.41 4.98
N ALA A 85 -7.98 -2.72 4.28
CA ALA A 85 -6.79 -1.88 4.29
C ALA A 85 -7.05 -0.49 3.69
N ALA A 86 -7.82 -0.43 2.59
CA ALA A 86 -8.20 0.84 1.97
C ALA A 86 -9.06 1.70 2.89
N TYR A 87 -9.93 1.08 3.69
CA TYR A 87 -10.80 1.76 4.63
C TYR A 87 -10.00 2.35 5.80
N VAL A 88 -8.99 1.64 6.30
CA VAL A 88 -8.02 2.20 7.26
C VAL A 88 -7.36 3.45 6.70
N CYS A 89 -6.83 3.39 5.47
CA CYS A 89 -6.19 4.53 4.81
C CYS A 89 -7.18 5.68 4.56
N TYR A 90 -8.43 5.37 4.20
CA TYR A 90 -9.50 6.35 3.99
C TYR A 90 -9.81 7.11 5.28
N LEU A 91 -10.03 6.39 6.38
CA LEU A 91 -10.27 7.01 7.69
C LEU A 91 -9.05 7.79 8.19
N ALA A 92 -7.84 7.35 7.86
CA ALA A 92 -6.60 8.05 8.20
C ALA A 92 -6.39 9.35 7.37
N GLY A 93 -7.17 9.57 6.31
CA GLY A 93 -7.08 10.75 5.47
C GLY A 93 -6.03 10.68 4.36
N VAL A 94 -5.52 9.48 4.04
CA VAL A 94 -4.55 9.28 2.94
C VAL A 94 -5.24 9.59 1.61
N PRO A 95 -4.81 10.58 0.80
CA PRO A 95 -5.59 11.05 -0.34
C PRO A 95 -5.61 10.07 -1.51
N LEU A 96 -4.47 9.46 -1.85
CA LEU A 96 -4.42 8.43 -2.88
C LEU A 96 -4.44 7.02 -2.29
N ARG A 97 -5.43 6.21 -2.67
CA ARG A 97 -5.62 4.84 -2.17
C ARG A 97 -5.88 3.94 -3.37
N LEU A 98 -4.83 3.31 -3.85
CA LEU A 98 -4.82 2.56 -5.10
C LEU A 98 -4.87 1.06 -4.80
N GLY A 99 -5.75 0.34 -5.47
CA GLY A 99 -5.90 -1.09 -5.25
C GLY A 99 -6.54 -1.80 -6.43
N GLN A 100 -6.21 -3.07 -6.59
CA GLN A 100 -6.85 -3.93 -7.57
C GLN A 100 -8.03 -4.68 -6.92
N SER A 101 -9.22 -4.60 -7.50
CA SER A 101 -10.39 -5.32 -6.98
C SER A 101 -11.41 -5.64 -8.07
N CYS A 102 -12.05 -6.81 -7.97
CA CYS A 102 -13.27 -7.13 -8.72
C CYS A 102 -14.52 -6.53 -8.07
N GLU A 103 -14.47 -6.16 -6.79
CA GLU A 103 -15.61 -5.63 -6.02
C GLU A 103 -15.68 -4.09 -6.14
N PHE A 104 -16.86 -3.52 -5.95
CA PHE A 104 -17.06 -2.07 -5.82
C PHE A 104 -17.25 -1.71 -4.35
N GLY A 105 -16.37 -0.87 -3.80
CA GLY A 105 -16.44 -0.36 -2.42
C GLY A 105 -16.53 1.16 -2.35
N GLY A 106 -17.14 1.80 -3.35
CA GLY A 106 -17.31 3.25 -3.39
C GLY A 106 -15.97 4.01 -3.44
N ALA A 107 -15.93 5.16 -2.76
CA ALA A 107 -14.77 6.06 -2.73
C ALA A 107 -13.62 5.59 -1.79
N VAL A 108 -13.76 4.41 -1.18
CA VAL A 108 -12.76 3.88 -0.24
C VAL A 108 -11.42 3.66 -0.95
N LEU A 109 -11.44 3.12 -2.17
CA LEU A 109 -10.32 3.26 -3.10
C LEU A 109 -10.52 4.54 -3.90
N SER A 110 -9.51 5.40 -3.98
CA SER A 110 -9.57 6.54 -4.91
C SER A 110 -9.32 6.09 -6.34
N HIS A 111 -8.48 5.06 -6.53
CA HIS A 111 -8.22 4.44 -7.82
C HIS A 111 -8.39 2.92 -7.70
N ARG A 112 -9.52 2.42 -8.18
CA ARG A 112 -9.79 1.00 -8.31
C ARG A 112 -9.37 0.53 -9.70
N PHE A 113 -8.46 -0.42 -9.75
CA PHE A 113 -8.11 -1.11 -10.99
C PHE A 113 -8.82 -2.46 -11.04
N PRO A 114 -9.65 -2.75 -12.05
CA PRO A 114 -10.19 -4.09 -12.22
C PRO A 114 -9.07 -5.06 -12.58
N PRO A 115 -9.10 -6.32 -12.09
CA PRO A 115 -8.23 -7.36 -12.63
C PRO A 115 -8.51 -7.53 -14.12
N GLN A 116 -7.49 -7.32 -14.96
CA GLN A 116 -7.62 -7.54 -16.40
C GLN A 116 -7.41 -9.02 -16.72
N SER A 117 -8.29 -9.59 -17.53
CA SER A 117 -8.10 -10.88 -18.17
C SER A 117 -7.10 -10.73 -19.32
N GLY A 118 -5.84 -11.13 -19.13
CA GLY A 118 -4.78 -10.97 -20.13
C GLY A 118 -3.42 -11.57 -19.74
N SER A 119 -2.46 -11.53 -20.68
CA SER A 119 -1.19 -12.27 -20.66
C SER A 119 0.00 -11.61 -19.94
N SER A 120 -0.13 -10.36 -19.47
CA SER A 120 0.88 -9.74 -18.59
C SER A 120 0.54 -10.11 -17.14
N PRO A 121 1.53 -10.40 -16.27
CA PRO A 121 1.23 -10.60 -14.86
C PRO A 121 0.59 -9.34 -14.31
N ALA A 122 -0.65 -9.47 -13.84
CA ALA A 122 -1.52 -8.37 -13.40
C ALA A 122 -0.82 -7.33 -12.50
N ARG A 123 0.19 -7.78 -11.74
CA ARG A 123 1.01 -6.94 -10.85
C ARG A 123 1.87 -5.90 -11.58
N MET A 124 2.47 -6.20 -12.73
CA MET A 124 3.27 -5.21 -13.48
C MET A 124 2.40 -4.10 -14.06
N GLN A 125 1.21 -4.46 -14.57
CA GLN A 125 0.24 -3.50 -15.07
C GLN A 125 -0.32 -2.63 -13.95
N PHE A 126 -0.67 -3.22 -12.80
CA PHE A 126 -1.06 -2.46 -11.62
C PHE A 126 0.02 -1.45 -11.23
N LEU A 127 1.29 -1.86 -11.20
CA LEU A 127 2.39 -0.95 -10.89
C LEU A 127 2.56 0.18 -11.93
N ALA A 128 2.35 -0.10 -13.22
CA ALA A 128 2.40 0.93 -14.25
C ALA A 128 1.26 1.96 -14.10
N LEU A 129 0.03 1.49 -13.84
CA LEU A 129 -1.13 2.35 -13.60
C LEU A 129 -0.99 3.14 -12.29
N ALA A 130 -0.45 2.49 -11.25
CA ALA A 130 -0.11 3.15 -10.00
C ALA A 130 0.94 4.24 -10.20
N GLY A 131 2.00 3.97 -10.98
CA GLY A 131 3.01 4.97 -11.30
C GLY A 131 2.43 6.19 -12.00
N ARG A 132 1.46 6.02 -12.91
CA ARG A 132 0.75 7.15 -13.55
C ARG A 132 -0.04 7.99 -12.56
N ALA A 133 -0.84 7.35 -11.70
CA ALA A 133 -1.63 8.06 -10.70
C ALA A 133 -0.76 8.72 -9.61
N LEU A 134 0.42 8.15 -9.30
CA LEU A 134 1.37 8.77 -8.38
C LEU A 134 2.14 9.93 -9.02
N GLY A 135 2.35 9.93 -10.33
CA GLY A 135 2.94 11.06 -11.04
C GLY A 135 2.12 12.35 -10.92
N GLU A 136 0.83 12.25 -10.59
CA GLU A 136 -0.03 13.39 -10.28
C GLU A 136 0.32 14.03 -8.91
N LEU A 137 1.08 13.34 -8.05
CA LEU A 137 1.58 13.89 -6.78
C LEU A 137 2.88 14.67 -6.93
N GLU A 138 3.60 14.55 -8.05
CA GLU A 138 4.77 15.42 -8.24
C GLU A 138 4.26 16.86 -8.34
N PRO A 139 4.76 17.78 -7.48
CA PRO A 139 4.41 19.18 -7.61
C PRO A 139 4.77 19.60 -9.03
N ALA A 140 3.87 20.34 -9.69
CA ALA A 140 4.19 21.01 -10.94
C ALA A 140 5.55 21.70 -10.72
N GLY A 141 6.55 21.32 -11.52
CA GLY A 141 7.88 21.93 -11.46
C GLY A 141 7.72 23.46 -11.52
N PRO A 142 8.66 24.22 -10.93
CA PRO A 142 8.52 25.67 -10.85
C PRO A 142 8.16 26.21 -12.24
N GLU A 143 6.99 26.83 -12.35
CA GLU A 143 6.56 27.44 -13.61
C GLU A 143 7.67 28.40 -14.02
N ASP A 144 8.30 28.07 -15.16
CA ASP A 144 9.36 28.84 -15.78
C ASP A 144 8.76 30.18 -16.19
N THR A 145 8.74 31.11 -15.24
CA THR A 145 8.29 32.48 -15.45
C THR A 145 9.49 33.22 -16.03
N GLY A 146 9.59 33.16 -17.36
CA GLY A 146 10.55 33.92 -18.16
C GLY A 146 10.33 35.43 -18.13
#